data_AF-A0A3M1WZA0-F1
#
_entry.id   AF-A0A3M1WZA0-F1
#
_cell.length_a   1.000
_cell.length_b   1.000
_cell.length_c   1.000
_cell.angle_alpha   90.00
_cell.angle_beta   90.00
_cell.angle_gamma   90.00
#
_symmetry.space_group_name_H-M   'P 1'
#
loop_
_entity.id
_entity.type
_entity.pdbx_description
1 polymer ?
#
loop_
_entity_poly.entity_id
_entity_poly.type
_entity_poly.pdbx_seq_one_letter_code
_entity_poly.pdbx_strand_id
1 'polypeptide(L)'
;MRKSELSQTQLRDLNVFNLLLEYNGWVDERDTEKRMDAGESMNPEGMRAFYGPRQYLQMRFHAPINMMSLFLEDQQQDETIQVHFLFDSQPERILEWMIQVANDFSLDTYPDLLREADGRCEMILLEVSETEIYEVKPSTKA
;
A
#
# COMPACT_ATOMS: atom_id res chain seq x y z
N MET A 1 13.55 15.23 0.97
CA MET A 1 14.20 14.55 2.11
C MET A 1 15.15 13.50 1.51
N ARG A 2 16.10 12.96 2.25
CA ARG A 2 16.93 11.82 1.80
C ARG A 2 16.58 10.58 2.64
N LYS A 3 16.82 9.37 2.11
CA LYS A 3 16.61 8.12 2.87
C LYS A 3 17.40 8.12 4.19
N SER A 4 18.58 8.74 4.21
CA SER A 4 19.42 8.91 5.41
C SER A 4 18.82 9.83 6.49
N GLU A 5 17.79 10.60 6.16
CA GLU A 5 17.11 11.52 7.09
C GLU A 5 15.91 10.84 7.80
N LEU A 6 15.59 9.60 7.44
CA LEU A 6 14.58 8.80 8.13
C LEU A 6 15.07 8.39 9.52
N SER A 7 14.13 8.28 10.47
CA SER A 7 14.41 7.62 11.74
C SER A 7 14.73 6.12 11.53
N GLN A 8 15.39 5.49 12.50
CA GLN A 8 15.73 4.06 12.43
C GLN A 8 14.50 3.18 12.22
N THR A 9 13.38 3.50 12.86
CA THR A 9 12.11 2.77 12.70
C THR A 9 11.56 2.93 11.29
N GLN A 10 11.47 4.16 10.79
CA GLN A 10 10.98 4.42 9.42
C GLN A 10 11.84 3.75 8.35
N LEU A 11 13.16 3.77 8.53
CA LEU A 11 14.09 3.11 7.63
C LEU A 11 13.91 1.59 7.65
N ARG A 12 13.76 0.99 8.84
CA ARG A 12 13.44 -0.43 8.99
C ARG A 12 12.16 -0.78 8.25
N ASP A 13 11.08 -0.03 8.49
CA ASP A 13 9.75 -0.33 7.95
C ASP A 13 9.71 -0.18 6.43
N LEU A 14 10.36 0.87 5.90
CA LEU A 14 10.55 1.05 4.45
C LEU A 14 11.34 -0.12 3.83
N ASN A 15 12.41 -0.56 4.48
CA ASN A 15 13.20 -1.70 3.97
C ASN A 15 12.40 -3.01 4.04
N VAL A 16 11.62 -3.23 5.10
CA VAL A 16 10.73 -4.41 5.22
C VAL A 16 9.67 -4.38 4.11
N PHE A 17 9.04 -3.24 3.87
CA PHE A 17 8.09 -3.04 2.78
C PHE A 17 8.70 -3.43 1.42
N ASN A 18 9.87 -2.88 1.09
CA ASN A 18 10.52 -3.12 -0.19
C ASN A 18 10.91 -4.59 -0.37
N LEU A 19 11.52 -5.20 0.65
CA LEU A 19 12.02 -6.56 0.62
C LEU A 19 10.89 -7.60 0.56
N LEU A 20 9.84 -7.42 1.36
CA LEU A 20 8.74 -8.37 1.44
C LEU A 20 7.94 -8.41 0.13
N LEU A 21 7.67 -7.25 -0.47
CA LEU A 21 6.95 -7.17 -1.74
C LEU A 21 7.81 -7.68 -2.90
N GLU A 22 9.10 -7.34 -2.95
CA GLU A 22 10.04 -7.87 -3.95
C GLU A 22 10.12 -9.41 -3.88
N TYR A 23 10.25 -9.97 -2.68
CA TYR A 23 10.27 -11.42 -2.47
C TYR A 23 9.00 -12.12 -3.01
N ASN A 24 7.86 -11.43 -2.98
CA ASN A 24 6.58 -11.92 -3.50
C ASN A 24 6.31 -11.48 -4.96
N GLY A 25 7.33 -11.06 -5.69
CA GLY A 25 7.26 -10.80 -7.14
C GLY A 25 6.70 -9.44 -7.53
N TRP A 26 6.57 -8.50 -6.59
CA TRP A 26 6.23 -7.12 -6.91
C TRP A 26 7.47 -6.37 -7.42
N VAL A 27 7.27 -5.43 -8.35
CA VAL A 27 8.37 -4.76 -9.06
C VAL A 27 8.55 -3.30 -8.63
N ASP A 28 9.79 -2.80 -8.72
CA ASP A 28 10.08 -1.36 -8.63
C ASP A 28 9.93 -0.69 -10.00
N GLU A 29 8.75 -0.12 -10.28
CA GLU A 29 8.46 0.44 -11.61
C GLU A 29 9.24 1.73 -11.95
N ARG A 30 9.76 2.45 -10.96
CA ARG A 30 10.36 3.79 -11.17
C ARG A 30 11.79 3.90 -10.65
N ASP A 31 12.44 2.76 -10.41
CA ASP A 31 13.73 2.69 -9.74
C ASP A 31 13.71 3.51 -8.43
N THR A 32 12.56 3.59 -7.75
CA THR A 32 12.35 4.47 -6.59
C THR A 32 13.31 4.08 -5.48
N GLU A 33 13.46 2.79 -5.20
CA GLU A 33 14.40 2.31 -4.19
C GLU A 33 15.84 2.60 -4.58
N LYS A 34 16.21 2.28 -5.82
CA LYS A 34 17.58 2.49 -6.33
C LYS A 34 18.00 3.97 -6.26
N ARG A 35 17.09 4.89 -6.59
CA ARG A 35 17.33 6.33 -6.52
C ARG A 35 17.45 6.83 -5.07
N MET A 36 16.60 6.31 -4.17
CA MET A 36 16.73 6.58 -2.74
C MET A 36 18.06 6.07 -2.16
N ASP A 37 18.50 4.87 -2.56
CA ASP A 37 19.77 4.28 -2.12
C ASP A 37 20.99 5.02 -2.68
N ALA A 38 20.85 5.64 -3.86
CA ALA A 38 21.85 6.57 -4.40
C ALA A 38 21.91 7.91 -3.65
N GLY A 39 21.01 8.16 -2.69
CA GLY A 39 20.98 9.37 -1.88
C GLY A 39 20.35 10.57 -2.59
N GLU A 40 19.55 10.34 -3.63
CA GLU A 40 18.78 11.41 -4.29
C GLU A 40 17.84 12.09 -3.28
N SER A 41 17.67 13.40 -3.42
CA SER A 41 16.70 14.15 -2.62
C SER A 41 15.31 13.98 -3.20
N MET A 42 14.49 13.12 -2.58
CA MET A 42 13.12 12.82 -2.98
C MET A 42 12.22 12.57 -1.75
N ASN A 43 10.96 12.22 -1.96
CA ASN A 43 10.14 11.73 -0.86
C ASN A 43 10.59 10.31 -0.53
N PRO A 44 10.91 9.98 0.74
CA PRO A 44 11.33 8.64 1.12
C PRO A 44 10.11 7.74 1.18
N GLU A 45 9.71 7.24 0.01
CA GLU A 45 8.56 6.38 -0.19
C GLU A 45 9.00 5.03 -0.75
N GLY A 46 8.36 3.96 -0.29
CA GLY A 46 8.44 2.67 -0.96
C GLY A 46 7.39 2.65 -2.05
N MET A 47 7.71 2.14 -3.24
CA MET A 47 6.69 1.94 -4.28
C MET A 47 6.94 0.64 -5.01
N ARG A 48 5.90 -0.20 -5.06
CA ARG A 48 5.94 -1.51 -5.67
C ARG A 48 4.67 -1.77 -6.44
N ALA A 49 4.79 -2.40 -7.61
CA ALA A 49 3.66 -2.74 -8.47
C ALA A 49 3.50 -4.25 -8.61
N PHE A 50 2.26 -4.71 -8.72
CA PHE A 50 1.89 -6.09 -9.01
C PHE A 50 0.93 -6.12 -10.19
N TYR A 51 1.23 -6.99 -11.15
CA TYR A 51 0.42 -7.17 -12.36
C TYR A 51 -0.33 -8.48 -12.27
N GLY A 52 -1.61 -8.39 -11.91
CA GLY A 52 -2.52 -9.52 -11.96
C GLY A 52 -3.01 -9.78 -13.38
N PRO A 53 -3.83 -10.84 -13.58
CA PRO A 53 -4.40 -11.16 -14.88
C PRO A 53 -5.35 -10.10 -15.45
N ARG A 54 -5.96 -9.27 -14.59
CA ARG A 54 -6.96 -8.24 -14.95
C ARG A 54 -6.81 -6.92 -14.21
N GLN A 55 -5.93 -6.88 -13.21
CA GLN A 55 -5.76 -5.72 -12.34
C GLN A 55 -4.30 -5.32 -12.25
N TYR A 56 -4.10 -4.02 -12.12
CA TYR A 56 -2.84 -3.44 -11.70
C TYR A 56 -3.00 -2.97 -10.26
N LEU A 57 -2.09 -3.44 -9.40
CA LEU A 57 -1.99 -2.99 -8.01
C LEU A 57 -0.68 -2.23 -7.83
N GLN A 58 -0.73 -1.09 -7.15
CA GLN A 58 0.47 -0.38 -6.74
C GLN A 58 0.39 -0.05 -5.25
N MET A 59 1.31 -0.60 -4.47
CA MET A 59 1.49 -0.22 -3.09
C MET A 59 2.49 0.91 -2.95
N ARG A 60 2.19 1.87 -2.09
CA ARG A 60 3.09 2.95 -1.66
C ARG A 60 3.23 2.96 -0.14
N PHE A 61 4.44 3.12 0.36
CA PHE A 61 4.73 3.32 1.78
C PHE A 61 5.11 4.77 2.03
N HIS A 62 4.39 5.43 2.94
CA HIS A 62 4.60 6.83 3.31
C HIS A 62 5.25 6.91 4.70
N ALA A 63 6.58 6.79 4.74
CA ALA A 63 7.35 6.74 5.99
C ALA A 63 7.06 7.87 6.99
N PRO A 64 6.84 9.14 6.57
CA PRO A 64 6.62 10.23 7.53
C PRO A 64 5.29 10.19 8.29
N ILE A 65 4.28 9.50 7.77
CA ILE A 65 2.89 9.57 8.27
C ILE A 65 2.29 8.21 8.63
N ASN A 66 3.11 7.16 8.70
CA ASN A 66 2.68 5.79 9.02
C ASN A 66 1.48 5.32 8.19
N MET A 67 1.55 5.53 6.88
CA MET A 67 0.48 5.16 5.95
C MET A 67 1.01 4.28 4.84
N MET A 68 0.22 3.31 4.42
CA MET A 68 0.39 2.63 3.14
C MET A 68 -0.80 2.90 2.25
N SER A 69 -0.55 3.23 0.98
CA SER A 69 -1.60 3.36 -0.03
C SER A 69 -1.56 2.18 -0.98
N LEU A 70 -2.72 1.65 -1.34
CA LEU A 70 -2.90 0.74 -2.45
C LEU A 70 -3.72 1.45 -3.52
N PHE A 71 -3.13 1.63 -4.68
CA PHE A 71 -3.86 1.97 -5.89
C PHE A 71 -4.25 0.67 -6.61
N LEU A 72 -5.51 0.59 -7.03
CA LEU A 72 -6.04 -0.48 -7.87
C LEU A 72 -6.59 0.16 -9.14
N GLU A 73 -6.18 -0.40 -10.28
CA GLU A 73 -6.73 -0.11 -11.61
C GLU A 73 -7.23 -1.41 -12.23
N ASP A 74 -8.51 -1.42 -12.62
CA ASP A 74 -9.10 -2.52 -13.39
C ASP A 74 -9.06 -2.17 -14.88
N GLN A 75 -8.34 -2.99 -15.64
CA GLN A 75 -8.11 -2.75 -17.07
C GLN A 75 -9.36 -2.95 -17.94
N GLN A 76 -10.42 -3.57 -17.41
CA GLN A 76 -11.66 -3.81 -18.14
C GLN A 76 -12.73 -2.75 -17.86
N GLN A 77 -12.77 -2.23 -16.63
CA GLN A 77 -13.83 -1.33 -16.19
C GLN A 77 -13.47 0.16 -16.35
N ASP A 78 -12.20 0.49 -16.64
CA ASP A 78 -11.69 1.88 -16.69
C ASP A 78 -11.98 2.65 -15.39
N GLU A 79 -11.99 1.92 -14.29
CA GLU A 79 -12.25 2.42 -12.95
C GLU A 79 -11.01 2.20 -12.08
N THR A 80 -10.78 3.15 -11.17
CA THR A 80 -9.66 3.12 -10.25
C THR A 80 -10.14 3.42 -8.85
N ILE A 81 -9.49 2.82 -7.87
CA ILE A 81 -9.68 3.17 -6.46
C ILE A 81 -8.32 3.32 -5.79
N GLN A 82 -8.28 4.14 -4.74
CA GLN A 82 -7.12 4.23 -3.88
C GLN A 82 -7.55 3.98 -2.43
N VAL A 83 -6.87 3.05 -1.78
CA VAL A 83 -7.10 2.69 -0.38
C VAL A 83 -5.90 3.10 0.43
N HIS A 84 -6.12 3.75 1.56
CA HIS A 84 -5.08 4.15 2.50
C HIS A 84 -5.26 3.41 3.81
N PHE A 85 -4.19 2.76 4.26
CA PHE A 85 -4.11 2.04 5.52
C PHE A 85 -3.21 2.83 6.46
N LEU A 86 -3.80 3.45 7.49
CA LEU A 86 -3.04 4.05 8.58
C LEU A 86 -2.66 2.94 9.55
N PHE A 87 -1.38 2.82 9.89
CA PHE A 87 -0.89 1.74 10.74
C PHE A 87 -0.25 2.25 12.02
N ASP A 88 -0.23 1.35 13.01
CA ASP A 88 0.35 1.59 14.32
C ASP A 88 1.87 1.31 14.31
N SER A 89 2.36 0.46 15.21
CA SER A 89 3.74 0.02 15.25
C SER A 89 4.03 -1.25 14.44
N GLN A 90 3.02 -1.82 13.75
CA GLN A 90 3.11 -3.11 13.06
C GLN A 90 2.64 -3.05 11.59
N PRO A 91 3.33 -2.30 10.71
CA PRO A 91 3.00 -2.21 9.29
C PRO A 91 3.01 -3.57 8.56
N GLU A 92 3.78 -4.55 9.06
CA GLU A 92 3.88 -5.89 8.48
C GLU A 92 2.53 -6.61 8.35
N ARG A 93 1.56 -6.34 9.24
CA ARG A 93 0.25 -7.00 9.22
C ARG A 93 -0.55 -6.68 7.95
N ILE A 94 -0.46 -5.44 7.48
CA ILE A 94 -1.08 -5.00 6.23
C ILE A 94 -0.36 -5.62 5.04
N LEU A 95 0.97 -5.66 5.09
CA LEU A 95 1.78 -6.19 4.00
C LEU A 95 1.55 -7.70 3.80
N GLU A 96 1.55 -8.48 4.88
CA GLU A 96 1.26 -9.90 4.84
C GLU A 96 -0.14 -10.18 4.29
N TRP A 97 -1.14 -9.42 4.73
CA TRP A 97 -2.50 -9.52 4.19
C TRP A 97 -2.55 -9.17 2.71
N MET A 98 -1.91 -8.07 2.29
CA MET A 98 -1.92 -7.66 0.88
C MET A 98 -1.32 -8.73 -0.01
N ILE A 99 -0.20 -9.34 0.39
CA ILE A 99 0.43 -10.43 -0.35
C ILE A 99 -0.52 -11.63 -0.49
N GLN A 100 -1.28 -11.95 0.56
CA GLN A 100 -2.24 -13.06 0.53
C GLN A 100 -3.38 -12.81 -0.45
N VAL A 101 -3.87 -11.57 -0.53
CA VAL A 101 -5.08 -11.24 -1.31
C VAL A 101 -4.80 -10.59 -2.67
N ALA A 102 -3.55 -10.30 -3.01
CA ALA A 102 -3.18 -9.51 -4.20
C ALA A 102 -3.76 -10.04 -5.52
N ASN A 103 -3.84 -11.37 -5.68
CA ASN A 103 -4.43 -11.98 -6.88
C ASN A 103 -5.95 -11.81 -6.95
N ASP A 104 -6.60 -11.72 -5.79
CA ASP A 104 -8.05 -11.66 -5.67
C ASP A 104 -8.56 -10.21 -5.53
N PHE A 105 -7.68 -9.23 -5.31
CA PHE A 105 -8.04 -7.84 -5.05
C PHE A 105 -8.40 -7.07 -6.34
N SER A 106 -9.70 -6.94 -6.61
CA SER A 106 -10.28 -6.29 -7.80
C SER A 106 -11.43 -5.35 -7.42
N LEU A 107 -12.01 -4.63 -8.40
CA LEU A 107 -13.14 -3.73 -8.14
C LEU A 107 -14.38 -4.47 -7.62
N ASP A 108 -14.54 -5.74 -7.99
CA ASP A 108 -15.66 -6.56 -7.56
C ASP A 108 -15.48 -7.08 -6.11
N THR A 109 -14.24 -7.25 -5.66
CA THR A 109 -13.91 -7.96 -4.41
C THR A 109 -13.37 -7.04 -3.31
N TYR A 110 -12.84 -5.85 -3.66
CA TYR A 110 -12.22 -4.95 -2.68
C TYR A 110 -13.14 -4.62 -1.50
N PRO A 111 -14.48 -4.41 -1.65
CA PRO A 111 -15.29 -3.99 -0.50
C PRO A 111 -15.35 -5.06 0.60
N ASP A 112 -15.32 -6.33 0.22
CA ASP A 112 -15.33 -7.44 1.17
C ASP A 112 -13.92 -7.68 1.74
N LEU A 113 -12.88 -7.63 0.90
CA LEU A 113 -11.50 -7.77 1.34
C LEU A 113 -11.07 -6.66 2.31
N LEU A 114 -11.53 -5.42 2.12
CA LEU A 114 -11.27 -4.32 3.07
C LEU A 114 -11.85 -4.57 4.47
N ARG A 115 -12.90 -5.39 4.59
CA ARG A 115 -13.39 -5.80 5.92
C ARG A 115 -12.47 -6.82 6.59
N GLU A 116 -11.71 -7.61 5.82
CA GLU A 116 -10.71 -8.53 6.36
C GLU A 116 -9.40 -7.83 6.77
N ALA A 117 -9.15 -6.64 6.20
CA ALA A 117 -8.07 -5.76 6.60
C ALA A 117 -8.33 -5.07 7.95
N ASP A 118 -9.59 -5.06 8.40
CA ASP A 118 -9.97 -4.51 9.69
C ASP A 118 -9.27 -5.25 10.84
N GLY A 119 -8.75 -4.50 11.81
CA GLY A 119 -7.92 -5.02 12.90
C GLY A 119 -6.44 -5.28 12.54
N ARG A 120 -6.05 -5.12 11.27
CA ARG A 120 -4.63 -5.15 10.83
C ARG A 120 -3.99 -3.77 10.77
N CYS A 121 -4.81 -2.73 10.84
CA CYS A 121 -4.43 -1.32 10.73
C CYS A 121 -5.27 -0.49 11.72
N GLU A 122 -4.86 0.75 11.98
CA GLU A 122 -5.63 1.67 12.83
C GLU A 122 -6.88 2.20 12.10
N MET A 123 -6.75 2.45 10.79
CA MET A 123 -7.82 3.05 9.99
C MET A 123 -7.63 2.73 8.50
N ILE A 124 -8.75 2.61 7.80
CA ILE A 124 -8.80 2.48 6.34
C ILE A 124 -9.58 3.65 5.76
N LEU A 125 -8.97 4.37 4.82
CA LEU A 125 -9.62 5.41 4.03
C LEU A 125 -9.72 4.97 2.58
N LEU A 126 -10.88 5.09 1.97
CA LEU A 126 -11.14 4.79 0.56
C LEU A 126 -11.35 6.09 -0.20
N GLU A 127 -10.48 6.36 -1.16
CA GLU A 127 -10.57 7.44 -2.13
C GLU A 127 -11.14 6.87 -3.44
N VAL A 128 -12.33 7.34 -3.82
CA VAL A 128 -13.03 6.91 -5.05
C VAL A 128 -13.06 8.00 -6.12
N SER A 129 -12.67 9.23 -5.75
CA SER A 129 -12.46 10.36 -6.66
C SER A 129 -11.55 11.39 -5.99
N GLU A 130 -11.06 12.38 -6.76
CA GLU A 130 -10.22 13.47 -6.25
C GLU A 130 -10.85 14.27 -5.08
N THR A 131 -12.16 14.16 -4.89
CA THR A 131 -12.91 14.93 -3.89
C THR A 131 -13.58 14.07 -2.83
N GLU A 132 -13.61 12.75 -2.97
CA GLU A 132 -14.39 11.87 -2.11
C GLU A 132 -13.51 10.81 -1.43
N ILE A 133 -13.31 11.00 -0.12
CA ILE A 133 -12.61 10.07 0.76
C ILE A 133 -13.58 9.61 1.85
N TYR A 134 -13.74 8.30 1.99
CA TYR A 134 -14.60 7.66 2.96
C TYR A 134 -13.78 6.86 3.96
N GLU A 135 -14.04 7.01 5.25
CA GLU A 135 -13.53 6.06 6.24
C GLU A 135 -14.32 4.75 6.12
N VAL A 136 -13.60 3.64 5.89
CA VAL A 136 -14.19 2.32 5.86
C VAL A 136 -14.41 1.90 7.31
N LYS A 137 -15.63 2.13 7.81
CA LYS A 137 -15.99 1.71 9.16
C LYS A 137 -16.15 0.19 9.20
N PRO A 138 -15.66 -0.47 10.26
CA PRO A 138 -16.00 -1.85 10.55
C PRO A 138 -17.52 -2.02 10.47
N SER A 139 -17.98 -3.06 9.77
CA SER A 139 -19.34 -3.52 9.99
C SER A 139 -19.40 -3.95 11.45
N THR A 140 -20.07 -3.18 12.32
CA THR A 140 -20.54 -3.64 13.63
C THR A 140 -21.55 -4.77 13.42
N LYS A 141 -21.07 -5.93 13.00
CA LYS A 141 -21.82 -7.18 13.10
C LYS A 141 -21.40 -7.82 14.42
N ALA A 142 -22.40 -7.83 15.31
CA ALA A 142 -22.42 -8.35 16.66
C ALA A 142 -21.96 -9.80 16.78
#